data_AF-A0A3M1TI95-F1
#
_entry.id   AF-A0A3M1TI95-F1
#
_cell.length_a   1.000
_cell.length_b   1.000
_cell.length_c   1.000
_cell.angle_alpha   90.00
_cell.angle_beta   90.00
_cell.angle_gamma   90.00
#
_symmetry.space_group_name_H-M   'P 1'
#
loop_
_entity.id
_entity.type
_entity.pdbx_description
1 polymer ?
#
loop_
_entity_poly.entity_id
_entity_poly.type
_entity_poly.pdbx_seq_one_letter_code
_entity_poly.pdbx_strand_id
1 'polypeptide(L)'
;MTSSLPVLNISEAKKLLKRYSLLNDSPADRGSIETIKESDSELYSYDRLRQALQLVAQNSEYQILGICAKNAEEGLTALREYCQALGYEPPRDLESIASAVYIKFNPTIDLRYMSAYEGRERGVLVSCQSPNSDGINEMYGHLPIDLFSNFTQDKT
;
A
#
# COMPACT_ATOMS: atom_id res chain seq x y z
N MET A 1 17.16 24.45 -6.47
CA MET A 1 17.82 23.68 -5.39
C MET A 1 16.87 22.55 -5.04
N THR A 2 17.15 21.33 -5.50
CA THR A 2 16.35 20.15 -5.17
C THR A 2 16.58 19.80 -3.70
N SER A 3 15.66 20.22 -2.84
CA SER A 3 15.62 19.73 -1.45
C SER A 3 15.26 18.25 -1.51
N SER A 4 16.25 17.37 -1.40
CA SER A 4 15.99 15.94 -1.23
C SER A 4 15.38 15.74 0.15
N LEU A 5 14.18 15.15 0.22
CA LEU A 5 13.55 14.79 1.48
C LEU A 5 14.51 13.93 2.33
N PRO A 6 14.66 14.19 3.64
CA PRO A 6 15.57 13.40 4.49
C PRO A 6 15.14 11.92 4.53
N VAL A 7 16.12 11.02 4.44
CA VAL A 7 15.90 9.57 4.48
C VAL A 7 15.18 9.17 5.78
N LEU A 8 14.10 8.40 5.66
CA LEU A 8 13.36 7.88 6.82
C LEU A 8 14.15 6.77 7.51
N ASN A 9 14.14 6.74 8.84
CA ASN A 9 14.47 5.53 9.59
C ASN A 9 13.23 4.63 9.78
N ILE A 10 13.45 3.39 10.23
CA ILE A 10 12.37 2.41 10.35
C ILE A 10 11.27 2.83 11.32
N SER A 11 11.61 3.52 12.41
CA SER A 11 10.64 4.01 13.40
C SER A 11 9.75 5.09 12.81
N GLU A 12 10.33 6.00 12.02
CA GLU A 12 9.60 7.05 11.32
C GLU A 12 8.70 6.50 10.22
N ALA A 13 9.19 5.54 9.43
CA ALA A 13 8.39 4.86 8.41
C ALA A 13 7.16 4.17 9.02
N LYS A 14 7.36 3.40 10.10
CA LYS A 14 6.26 2.74 10.83
C LYS A 14 5.24 3.75 11.37
N LYS A 15 5.71 4.86 11.95
CA LYS A 15 4.83 5.92 12.47
C LYS A 15 4.02 6.58 11.35
N LEU A 16 4.65 6.86 10.21
CA LEU A 16 3.99 7.47 9.06
C LEU A 16 2.88 6.56 8.52
N LEU A 17 3.18 5.28 8.29
CA LEU A 17 2.22 4.32 7.77
C LEU A 17 1.04 4.09 8.72
N LYS A 18 1.31 3.96 10.04
CA LYS A 18 0.25 3.82 11.05
C LYS A 18 -0.65 5.05 11.13
N ARG A 19 -0.07 6.25 11.02
CA ARG A 19 -0.85 7.48 11.03
C ARG A 19 -1.76 7.56 9.81
N TYR A 20 -1.27 7.14 8.64
CA TYR A 20 -2.09 7.06 7.44
C TYR A 20 -3.27 6.07 7.59
N SER A 21 -3.03 4.89 8.16
CA SER A 21 -4.09 3.92 8.48
C SER A 21 -5.22 4.52 9.31
N LEU A 22 -4.89 5.25 10.37
CA LEU A 22 -5.88 5.84 11.29
C LEU A 22 -6.74 6.92 10.64
N LEU A 23 -6.16 7.73 9.73
CA LEU A 23 -6.90 8.80 9.04
C LEU A 23 -7.99 8.23 8.14
N ASN A 24 -7.74 7.09 7.50
CA ASN A 24 -8.72 6.44 6.63
C ASN A 24 -9.84 5.71 7.38
N ASP A 25 -9.68 5.45 8.68
CA ASP A 25 -10.72 4.83 9.49
C ASP A 25 -11.78 5.83 9.99
N SER A 26 -11.48 7.13 10.05
CA SER A 26 -12.42 8.16 10.52
C SER A 26 -13.48 8.50 9.46
N PRO A 27 -14.79 8.39 9.75
CA PRO A 27 -15.86 8.72 8.78
C PRO A 27 -15.83 10.15 8.24
N ALA A 28 -15.19 11.08 8.95
CA ALA A 28 -15.12 12.50 8.59
C ALA A 28 -13.92 12.87 7.70
N ASP A 29 -12.86 12.04 7.66
CA ASP A 29 -11.60 12.35 6.95
C ASP A 29 -11.44 11.58 5.63
N ARG A 30 -12.36 10.65 5.32
CA ARG A 30 -12.35 9.81 4.10
C ARG A 30 -12.58 10.58 2.78
N GLY A 31 -12.80 11.89 2.85
CA GLY A 31 -13.26 12.72 1.72
C GLY A 31 -12.24 13.69 1.13
N SER A 32 -11.07 13.89 1.73
CA SER A 32 -10.19 14.96 1.25
C SER A 32 -8.73 14.76 1.64
N ILE A 33 -7.91 14.42 0.64
CA ILE A 33 -6.50 14.81 0.60
C ILE A 33 -6.34 16.34 0.79
N GLU A 34 -7.43 17.11 0.65
CA GLU A 34 -7.48 18.57 0.82
C GLU A 34 -7.43 19.09 2.28
N THR A 35 -7.55 18.25 3.32
CA THR A 35 -7.43 18.73 4.72
C THR A 35 -6.09 18.41 5.37
N ILE A 36 -5.03 18.26 4.56
CA ILE A 36 -3.67 18.28 5.07
C ILE A 36 -3.24 19.74 5.14
N LYS A 37 -3.01 20.28 6.36
CA LYS A 37 -2.42 21.62 6.52
C LYS A 37 -1.18 21.72 5.64
N GLU A 38 -0.91 22.85 4.99
CA GLU A 38 0.24 23.00 4.06
C GLU A 38 1.58 22.53 4.66
N SER A 39 1.75 22.63 5.99
CA SER A 39 2.93 22.14 6.73
C SER A 39 3.02 20.62 6.88
N ASP A 40 1.90 19.90 6.74
CA ASP A 40 1.80 18.45 6.81
C ASP A 40 1.91 17.82 5.40
N SER A 41 1.70 18.59 4.31
CA SER A 41 1.62 18.05 2.93
C SER A 41 2.94 17.43 2.44
N GLU A 42 4.09 17.96 2.89
CA GLU A 42 5.40 17.37 2.58
C GLU A 42 5.61 16.02 3.26
N LEU A 43 5.02 15.82 4.46
CA LEU A 43 5.13 14.59 5.25
C LEU A 43 4.27 13.45 4.67
N TYR A 44 3.18 13.79 3.98
CA TYR A 44 2.24 12.84 3.36
C TYR A 44 2.31 12.80 1.83
N SER A 45 3.40 13.33 1.25
CA SER A 45 3.65 13.14 -0.18
C SER A 45 3.69 11.64 -0.51
N TYR A 46 3.18 11.27 -1.69
CA TYR A 46 3.25 9.87 -2.14
C TYR A 46 4.69 9.36 -2.14
N ASP A 47 5.68 10.21 -2.40
CA ASP A 47 7.10 9.86 -2.31
C ASP A 47 7.50 9.41 -0.89
N ARG A 48 7.02 10.11 0.15
CA ARG A 48 7.24 9.70 1.56
C ARG A 48 6.57 8.39 1.90
N LEU A 49 5.32 8.21 1.48
CA LEU A 49 4.58 6.97 1.72
C LEU A 49 5.22 5.78 1.01
N ARG A 50 5.66 5.98 -0.24
CA ARG A 50 6.41 4.97 -1.02
C ARG A 50 7.72 4.60 -0.32
N GLN A 51 8.53 5.58 0.07
CA GLN A 51 9.77 5.34 0.82
C GLN A 51 9.52 4.58 2.13
N ALA A 52 8.51 4.99 2.90
CA ALA A 52 8.17 4.34 4.15
C ALA A 52 7.74 2.89 3.94
N LEU A 53 6.86 2.65 2.95
CA LEU A 53 6.36 1.32 2.64
C LEU A 53 7.48 0.39 2.16
N GLN A 54 8.34 0.88 1.27
CA GLN A 54 9.50 0.12 0.80
C GLN A 54 10.46 -0.22 1.94
N LEU A 55 10.71 0.73 2.85
CA LEU A 55 11.60 0.51 3.98
C LEU A 55 11.05 -0.56 4.94
N VAL A 56 9.76 -0.52 5.31
CA VAL A 56 9.18 -1.58 6.16
C VAL A 56 9.13 -2.93 5.44
N ALA A 57 8.85 -2.93 4.14
CA ALA A 57 8.82 -4.15 3.34
C ALA A 57 10.21 -4.81 3.30
N GLN A 58 11.28 -4.04 3.07
CA GLN A 58 12.67 -4.51 3.09
C GLN A 58 13.12 -5.04 4.46
N ASN A 59 12.47 -4.62 5.54
CA ASN A 59 12.71 -5.08 6.91
C ASN A 59 11.70 -6.16 7.36
N SER A 60 11.08 -6.84 6.39
CA SER A 60 10.23 -8.02 6.57
C SER A 60 10.54 -9.04 5.47
N GLU A 61 10.23 -10.30 5.72
CA GLU A 61 10.60 -11.40 4.83
C GLU A 61 9.62 -11.54 3.66
N TYR A 62 8.35 -11.18 3.86
CA TYR A 62 7.37 -11.14 2.79
C TYR A 62 6.18 -10.24 3.13
N GLN A 63 5.37 -9.94 2.11
CA GLN A 63 4.16 -9.14 2.26
C GLN A 63 2.93 -9.86 1.69
N ILE A 64 1.82 -9.75 2.38
CA ILE A 64 0.49 -10.16 1.91
C ILE A 64 -0.30 -8.90 1.59
N LEU A 65 -0.90 -8.85 0.40
CA LEU A 65 -1.71 -7.72 -0.05
C LEU A 65 -3.20 -8.06 0.06
N GLY A 66 -3.97 -7.09 0.53
CA GLY A 66 -5.42 -7.06 0.45
C GLY A 66 -5.88 -5.77 -0.20
N ILE A 67 -6.60 -5.83 -1.31
CA ILE A 67 -6.95 -4.64 -2.11
C ILE A 67 -8.46 -4.53 -2.19
N CYS A 68 -9.01 -3.41 -1.73
CA CYS A 68 -10.42 -3.08 -1.83
C CYS A 68 -10.59 -2.03 -2.93
N ALA A 69 -11.26 -2.36 -4.03
CA ALA A 69 -11.38 -1.50 -5.21
C ALA A 69 -12.83 -1.36 -5.69
N LYS A 70 -13.13 -0.28 -6.40
CA LYS A 70 -14.49 -0.02 -6.94
C LYS A 70 -14.85 -0.95 -8.10
N ASN A 71 -13.85 -1.50 -8.77
CA ASN A 71 -13.99 -2.47 -9.85
C ASN A 71 -12.72 -3.30 -10.02
N ALA A 72 -12.80 -4.36 -10.82
CA ALA A 72 -11.68 -5.27 -11.09
C ALA A 72 -10.49 -4.58 -11.77
N GLU A 73 -10.71 -3.66 -12.71
CA GLU A 73 -9.65 -2.94 -13.43
C GLU A 73 -8.76 -2.12 -12.50
N GLU A 74 -9.37 -1.36 -11.60
CA GLU A 74 -8.68 -0.56 -10.58
C GLU A 74 -7.90 -1.46 -9.62
N GLY A 75 -8.53 -2.53 -9.13
CA GLY A 75 -7.88 -3.46 -8.21
C GLY A 75 -6.70 -4.21 -8.84
N LEU A 76 -6.83 -4.66 -10.08
CA LEU A 76 -5.75 -5.35 -10.82
C LEU A 76 -4.60 -4.41 -11.17
N THR A 77 -4.90 -3.15 -11.47
CA THR A 77 -3.87 -2.12 -11.68
C THR A 77 -3.09 -1.86 -10.40
N ALA A 78 -3.78 -1.65 -9.28
CA ALA A 78 -3.14 -1.49 -7.98
C ALA A 78 -2.30 -2.72 -7.60
N LEU A 79 -2.82 -3.94 -7.80
CA LEU A 79 -2.09 -5.17 -7.54
C LEU A 79 -0.77 -5.21 -8.32
N ARG A 80 -0.83 -4.91 -9.62
CA ARG A 80 0.34 -4.91 -10.49
C ARG A 80 1.39 -3.92 -10.02
N GLU A 81 1.00 -2.70 -9.73
CA GLU A 81 1.90 -1.61 -9.34
C GLU A 81 2.52 -1.86 -7.97
N TYR A 82 1.73 -2.31 -6.99
CA TYR A 82 2.24 -2.70 -5.67
C TYR A 82 3.17 -3.90 -5.73
N CYS A 83 2.83 -4.95 -6.48
CA CYS A 83 3.72 -6.10 -6.67
C CYS A 83 5.06 -5.66 -7.26
N GLN A 84 5.05 -4.87 -8.34
CA GLN A 84 6.28 -4.37 -8.96
C GLN A 84 7.13 -3.55 -7.99
N ALA A 85 6.51 -2.64 -7.24
CA ALA A 85 7.22 -1.78 -6.29
C ALA A 85 7.83 -2.55 -5.10
N LEU A 86 7.23 -3.69 -4.73
CA LEU A 86 7.69 -4.58 -3.66
C LEU A 86 8.55 -5.76 -4.16
N GLY A 87 8.85 -5.83 -5.46
CA GLY A 87 9.73 -6.84 -6.04
C GLY A 87 9.07 -8.20 -6.32
N TYR A 88 7.74 -8.26 -6.39
CA TYR A 88 7.00 -9.46 -6.78
C TYR A 88 6.61 -9.45 -8.26
N GLU A 89 6.53 -10.63 -8.86
CA GLU A 89 5.87 -10.79 -10.15
C GLU A 89 4.34 -10.71 -9.95
N PRO A 90 3.63 -9.81 -10.64
CA PRO A 90 2.19 -9.70 -10.52
C PRO A 90 1.50 -10.92 -11.15
N PRO A 91 0.41 -11.42 -10.57
CA PRO A 91 -0.32 -12.54 -11.14
C PRO A 91 -1.01 -12.14 -12.45
N ARG A 92 -1.01 -13.05 -13.43
CA ARG A 92 -1.56 -12.81 -14.78
C ARG A 92 -3.01 -13.25 -14.96
N ASP A 93 -3.50 -14.14 -14.08
CA ASP A 93 -4.72 -14.92 -14.31
C ASP A 93 -5.74 -14.77 -13.16
N LEU A 94 -6.26 -13.56 -12.97
CA LEU A 94 -7.42 -13.35 -12.09
C LEU A 94 -8.65 -13.04 -12.94
N GLU A 95 -9.69 -13.87 -12.80
CA GLU A 95 -10.97 -13.64 -13.47
C GLU A 95 -11.61 -12.34 -12.96
N SER A 96 -12.03 -11.50 -13.90
CA SER A 96 -12.63 -10.20 -13.60
C SER A 96 -14.09 -10.36 -13.17
N ILE A 97 -14.49 -9.60 -12.14
CA ILE A 97 -15.87 -9.55 -11.63
C ILE A 97 -16.44 -8.15 -11.91
N ALA A 98 -17.69 -8.08 -12.36
CA ALA A 98 -18.39 -6.83 -12.67
C ALA A 98 -19.00 -6.16 -11.42
N SER A 99 -18.22 -6.01 -10.35
CA SER A 99 -18.63 -5.35 -9.11
C SER A 99 -17.42 -4.70 -8.42
N ALA A 100 -17.64 -4.03 -7.28
CA ALA A 100 -16.54 -3.76 -6.35
C ALA A 100 -15.89 -5.08 -5.90
N VAL A 101 -14.58 -5.05 -5.69
CA VAL A 101 -13.78 -6.26 -5.49
C VAL A 101 -12.88 -6.16 -4.26
N TYR A 102 -12.63 -7.33 -3.68
CA TYR A 102 -11.51 -7.58 -2.77
C TYR A 102 -10.55 -8.53 -3.47
N ILE A 103 -9.27 -8.15 -3.55
CA ILE A 103 -8.22 -8.99 -4.10
C ILE A 103 -7.25 -9.35 -2.98
N LYS A 104 -6.96 -10.64 -2.82
CA LYS A 104 -5.91 -11.12 -1.92
C LYS A 104 -4.76 -11.67 -2.72
N PHE A 105 -3.54 -11.33 -2.32
CA PHE A 105 -2.31 -11.86 -2.87
C PHE A 105 -1.35 -12.24 -1.74
N ASN A 106 -0.98 -13.51 -1.67
CA ASN A 106 0.03 -14.03 -0.76
C ASN A 106 1.09 -14.80 -1.56
N PRO A 107 2.28 -14.22 -1.77
CA PRO A 107 3.33 -14.83 -2.58
C PRO A 107 3.96 -16.08 -1.96
N THR A 108 3.83 -16.28 -0.63
CA THR A 108 4.51 -17.40 0.05
C THR A 108 3.81 -18.75 -0.12
N ILE A 109 2.50 -18.74 -0.31
CA ILE A 109 1.68 -19.95 -0.48
C ILE A 109 0.98 -19.98 -1.85
N ASP A 110 1.40 -19.12 -2.77
CA ASP A 110 0.79 -18.91 -4.09
C ASP A 110 -0.74 -18.72 -4.04
N LEU A 111 -1.24 -18.04 -3.00
CA LEU A 111 -2.66 -17.76 -2.85
C LEU A 111 -2.99 -16.42 -3.50
N ARG A 112 -3.84 -16.47 -4.50
CA ARG A 112 -4.39 -15.28 -5.17
C ARG A 112 -5.86 -15.50 -5.47
N TYR A 113 -6.71 -14.52 -5.13
CA TYR A 113 -8.11 -14.54 -5.55
C TYR A 113 -8.70 -13.15 -5.61
N MET A 114 -9.79 -13.04 -6.37
CA MET A 114 -10.67 -11.89 -6.42
C MET A 114 -12.07 -12.32 -6.00
N SER A 115 -12.73 -11.54 -5.16
CA SER A 115 -14.13 -11.77 -4.77
C SER A 115 -14.92 -10.47 -4.82
N ALA A 116 -16.24 -10.56 -4.98
CA ALA A 116 -17.11 -9.40 -4.79
C ALA A 116 -16.91 -8.81 -3.38
N TYR A 117 -16.99 -7.48 -3.27
CA TYR A 117 -16.75 -6.77 -2.01
C TYR A 117 -17.79 -5.69 -1.78
N GLU A 118 -18.56 -5.86 -0.71
CA GLU A 118 -19.63 -4.94 -0.31
C GLU A 118 -19.18 -3.95 0.79
N GLY A 119 -17.94 -4.09 1.26
CA GLY A 119 -17.36 -3.18 2.24
C GLY A 119 -17.18 -1.76 1.71
N ARG A 120 -16.99 -0.82 2.62
CA ARG A 120 -16.87 0.61 2.33
C ARG A 120 -15.43 1.04 2.10
N GLU A 121 -14.49 0.23 2.58
CA GLU A 121 -13.07 0.50 2.58
C GLU A 121 -12.53 0.47 1.14
N ARG A 122 -11.55 1.32 0.84
CA ARG A 122 -10.88 1.36 -0.46
C ARG A 122 -9.39 1.56 -0.25
N GLY A 123 -8.59 1.01 -1.16
CA GLY A 123 -7.13 1.07 -1.08
C GLY A 123 -6.50 -0.29 -0.76
N VAL A 124 -5.25 -0.25 -0.29
CA VAL A 124 -4.40 -1.44 -0.15
C VAL A 124 -3.96 -1.65 1.29
N LEU A 125 -4.27 -2.82 1.83
CA LEU A 125 -3.65 -3.36 3.04
C LEU A 125 -2.36 -4.09 2.66
N VAL A 126 -1.28 -3.75 3.34
CA VAL A 126 0.02 -4.42 3.22
C VAL A 126 0.38 -5.02 4.57
N SER A 127 0.33 -6.34 4.65
CA SER A 127 0.72 -7.08 5.84
C SER A 127 2.16 -7.56 5.68
N CYS A 128 3.08 -6.94 6.40
CA CYS A 128 4.50 -7.31 6.45
C CYS A 128 4.69 -8.42 7.49
N GLN A 129 5.40 -9.48 7.12
CA GLN A 129 5.51 -10.71 7.88
C GLN A 129 6.97 -11.10 8.07
N SER A 130 7.30 -11.58 9.26
CA SER A 130 8.61 -12.10 9.61
C SER A 130 8.51 -13.34 10.50
N PRO A 131 9.23 -14.44 10.21
CA PRO A 131 9.35 -15.54 11.14
C PRO A 131 10.24 -15.22 12.35
N ASN A 132 11.01 -14.13 12.29
CA ASN A 132 11.93 -13.70 13.34
C ASN A 132 11.20 -12.80 14.34
N SER A 133 11.49 -12.97 15.64
CA SER A 133 10.88 -12.15 16.71
C SER A 133 11.17 -10.66 16.57
N ASP A 134 12.32 -10.33 15.97
CA ASP A 134 12.81 -8.96 15.83
C ASP A 134 12.43 -8.34 14.47
N GLY A 135 11.86 -9.14 13.57
CA GLY A 135 11.40 -8.69 12.26
C GLY A 135 10.02 -8.05 12.31
N ILE A 136 9.63 -7.40 11.21
CA ILE A 136 8.35 -6.69 11.15
C ILE A 136 7.19 -7.67 10.92
N ASN A 137 6.28 -7.71 11.89
CA ASN A 137 5.00 -8.42 11.85
C ASN A 137 3.85 -7.43 12.08
N GLU A 138 3.58 -6.57 11.09
CA GLU A 138 2.59 -5.50 11.20
C GLU A 138 1.77 -5.37 9.91
N MET A 139 0.57 -4.77 10.03
CA MET A 139 -0.29 -4.46 8.90
C MET A 139 -0.43 -2.95 8.75
N TYR A 140 -0.31 -2.46 7.52
CA TYR A 140 -0.42 -1.06 7.16
C TYR A 140 -1.53 -0.85 6.13
N GLY A 141 -2.19 0.30 6.18
CA GLY A 141 -3.26 0.69 5.27
C GLY A 141 -4.65 0.84 5.92
N HIS A 142 -5.70 1.07 5.14
CA HIS A 142 -5.70 1.08 3.67
C HIS A 142 -4.85 2.23 3.12
N LEU A 143 -3.82 1.90 2.34
CA LEU A 143 -2.95 2.85 1.63
C LEU A 143 -3.61 3.27 0.29
N PRO A 144 -3.20 4.39 -0.33
CA PRO A 144 -3.82 4.84 -1.58
C PRO A 144 -3.75 3.78 -2.67
N ILE A 145 -4.85 3.57 -3.39
CA ILE A 145 -4.92 2.53 -4.44
C ILE A 145 -3.94 2.79 -5.60
N ASP A 146 -3.60 4.06 -5.82
CA ASP A 146 -2.74 4.59 -6.86
C ASP A 146 -1.37 5.04 -6.32
N LEU A 147 -0.95 4.58 -5.13
CA LEU A 147 0.29 5.02 -4.47
C LEU A 147 1.52 4.92 -5.38
N PHE A 148 1.55 3.91 -6.25
CA PHE A 148 2.64 3.62 -7.19
C PHE A 148 2.29 3.92 -8.66
N SER A 149 1.14 4.55 -8.94
CA SER A 149 0.80 4.94 -10.31
C SER A 149 1.79 6.00 -10.80
N ASN A 150 2.30 5.83 -12.03
CA ASN A 150 3.36 6.66 -12.62
C ASN A 150 4.72 6.63 -11.89
N PHE A 151 4.94 5.70 -10.96
CA PHE A 151 6.23 5.53 -10.30
C PHE A 151 7.17 4.73 -11.20
N THR A 152 8.21 5.38 -11.74
CA THR A 152 9.28 4.70 -12.45
C THR A 152 10.41 4.45 -11.45
N GLN A 153 10.75 3.19 -11.17
CA GLN A 153 11.98 2.91 -10.41
C GLN A 153 13.17 3.18 -11.32
N ASP A 154 14.00 4.16 -10.95
CA ASP A 154 15.32 4.31 -11.57
C ASP A 154 16.14 3.05 -11.23
N LYS A 155 16.24 2.15 -12.21
CA LYS A 155 17.17 1.03 -12.15
C LYS A 155 18.59 1.59 -12.04
N THR A 156 19.22 1.40 -10.88
CA THR A 156 20.67 1.58 -10.70
C THR A 156 21.40 0.38 -11.26
#